data_AF-A0A7K0ZJG5-F1
#
_entry.id   AF-A0A7K0ZJG5-F1
#
_cell.length_a   1.000
_cell.length_b   1.000
_cell.length_c   1.000
_cell.angle_alpha   90.00
_cell.angle_beta   90.00
_cell.angle_gamma   90.00
#
_symmetry.space_group_name_H-M   'P 1'
#
loop_
_entity.id
_entity.type
_entity.pdbx_description
1 polymer ?
#
loop_
_entity_poly.entity_id
_entity_poly.type
_entity_poly.pdbx_seq_one_letter_code
_entity_poly.pdbx_strand_id
1 'polypeptide(L)' 'MFINKMPRYDILSTDAMATLDKGWKRLLTEIGIEFMKPEALDLFRKAGQRVEDNTVFLDPEFV' A
#
# COMPACT_ATOMS: atom_id res chain seq x y z
N MET A 1 21.13 1.20 -29.60
CA MET A 1 20.55 0.82 -28.29
C MET A 1 19.39 -0.12 -28.54
N PHE A 2 19.37 -1.31 -27.94
CA PHE A 2 18.27 -2.26 -28.10
C PHE A 2 17.09 -1.86 -27.20
N ILE A 3 15.87 -1.85 -27.73
CA ILE A 3 14.63 -1.63 -26.97
C ILE A 3 13.81 -2.91 -27.09
N ASN A 4 13.57 -3.57 -25.96
CA ASN A 4 12.75 -4.78 -25.92
C ASN A 4 11.28 -4.41 -26.23
N LYS A 5 10.73 -4.98 -27.30
CA LYS A 5 9.33 -4.82 -27.72
C LYS A 5 8.42 -5.96 -27.31
N MET A 6 8.95 -6.99 -26.63
CA MET A 6 8.12 -8.11 -26.19
C MET A 6 7.09 -7.63 -25.17
N PRO A 7 5.85 -8.14 -25.25
CA PRO A 7 4.83 -7.83 -24.25
C PRO A 7 5.30 -8.29 -22.86
N ARG A 8 4.88 -7.57 -21.83
CA ARG A 8 5.10 -8.00 -20.45
C ARG A 8 4.34 -9.29 -20.22
N TYR A 9 5.01 -10.24 -19.58
CA TYR A 9 4.38 -11.50 -19.20
C TYR A 9 3.71 -11.32 -17.84
N ASP A 10 2.39 -11.37 -17.83
CA ASP A 10 1.59 -11.28 -16.61
C ASP A 10 1.35 -12.68 -16.05
N ILE A 11 1.93 -12.95 -14.87
CA ILE A 11 1.83 -14.27 -14.21
C ILE A 11 0.54 -14.45 -13.41
N LEU A 12 -0.21 -13.37 -13.18
CA LEU A 12 -1.42 -13.36 -12.37
C LEU A 12 -2.63 -13.15 -13.26
N SER A 13 -3.67 -13.96 -13.03
CA SER A 13 -4.99 -13.71 -13.63
C SER A 13 -5.64 -12.47 -13.02
N THR A 14 -6.66 -11.94 -13.69
CA THR A 14 -7.48 -10.84 -13.18
C THR A 14 -8.06 -11.14 -11.79
N ASP A 15 -8.51 -12.38 -11.57
CA ASP A 15 -9.07 -12.81 -10.28
C ASP A 15 -8.00 -12.86 -9.17
N ALA A 16 -6.79 -13.31 -9.50
CA ALA A 16 -5.66 -13.29 -8.57
C ALA A 16 -5.30 -11.84 -8.20
N MET A 17 -5.30 -10.93 -9.17
CA MET A 17 -5.08 -9.50 -8.92
C MET A 17 -6.17 -8.90 -8.02
N ALA A 18 -7.44 -9.23 -8.25
CA ALA A 18 -8.55 -8.77 -7.41
C ALA A 18 -8.46 -9.31 -5.97
N THR A 19 -7.91 -10.52 -5.80
CA THR A 19 -7.66 -11.11 -4.47
C THR A 19 -6.57 -10.36 -3.73
N LEU A 20 -5.46 -10.05 -4.41
CA LEU A 20 -4.39 -9.23 -3.84
C LEU A 20 -4.89 -7.83 -3.48
N ASP A 21 -5.71 -7.23 -4.35
CA ASP A 21 -6.28 -5.90 -4.12
C ASP A 21 -7.07 -5.83 -2.79
N LYS A 22 -7.95 -6.80 -2.56
CA LYS A 22 -8.69 -6.89 -1.29
C LYS A 22 -7.76 -7.17 -0.10
N GLY A 23 -6.76 -8.02 -0.31
CA GLY A 23 -5.81 -8.42 0.72
C GLY A 23 -5.02 -7.25 1.28
N TRP A 24 -4.37 -6.45 0.42
CA TRP A 24 -3.54 -5.35 0.89
C TRP A 24 -4.37 -4.26 1.59
N LYS A 25 -5.56 -3.94 1.07
CA LYS A 25 -6.47 -2.95 1.69
C LYS A 25 -6.85 -3.33 3.10
N ARG A 26 -7.13 -4.62 3.31
CA ARG A 26 -7.43 -5.17 4.63
C ARG A 26 -6.22 -5.10 5.57
N LEU A 27 -5.02 -5.42 5.08
CA LEU A 27 -3.81 -5.36 5.90
C LEU A 27 -3.53 -3.93 6.39
N LEU A 28 -3.63 -2.93 5.49
CA LEU A 28 -3.37 -1.55 5.86
C LEU A 28 -4.38 -0.95 6.85
N THR A 29 -5.64 -1.39 6.78
CA THR A 29 -6.72 -0.88 7.62
C THR A 29 -6.80 -1.58 8.98
N GLU A 30 -6.61 -2.91 9.02
CA GLU A 30 -6.74 -3.72 10.24
C GLU A 30 -5.43 -3.84 11.02
N ILE A 31 -4.29 -3.94 10.34
CA ILE A 31 -2.97 -4.18 10.97
C ILE A 31 -2.13 -2.90 10.99
N GLY A 32 -2.15 -2.14 9.89
CA GLY A 32 -1.32 -0.95 9.71
C GLY A 32 0.14 -1.28 9.37
N ILE A 33 0.94 -0.23 9.26
CA ILE A 33 2.39 -0.31 8.96
C ILE A 33 3.15 0.53 9.98
N GLU A 34 4.23 -0.02 10.53
CA GLU A 34 5.13 0.72 11.41
C GLU A 34 6.10 1.60 10.62
N PHE A 35 6.14 2.89 10.97
CA PHE A 35 7.07 3.87 10.42
C PHE A 35 8.05 4.31 11.50
N MET A 36 9.29 3.85 11.39
CA MET A 36 10.38 4.17 12.33
C MET A 36 10.91 5.60 12.22
N LYS A 37 10.34 6.40 11.31
CA LYS A 37 10.76 7.79 11.05
C LYS A 37 9.71 8.76 11.61
N PRO A 38 10.01 9.53 12.67
CA PRO A 38 9.03 10.42 13.31
C PRO A 38 8.38 11.42 12.35
N GLU A 39 9.15 11.97 11.41
CA GLU A 39 8.62 12.94 10.44
C GLU A 39 7.59 12.32 9.49
N ALA A 40 7.66 11.00 9.24
CA ALA A 40 6.65 10.31 8.45
C ALA A 40 5.32 10.22 9.21
N LEU A 41 5.35 9.93 10.52
CA LEU A 41 4.17 9.88 11.37
C LEU A 41 3.42 11.22 11.35
N ASP A 42 4.16 12.34 11.41
CA ASP A 42 3.57 13.68 11.38
C ASP A 42 2.93 14.00 10.03
N LEU A 43 3.50 13.54 8.93
CA LEU A 43 2.90 13.69 7.60
C LEU A 43 1.59 12.91 7.49
N PHE A 44 1.54 11.68 8.01
CA PHE A 44 0.33 10.87 7.97
C PHE A 44 -0.77 11.41 8.89
N ARG A 45 -0.43 11.93 10.08
CA ARG A 45 -1.39 12.64 10.94
C ARG A 45 -2.00 13.85 10.25
N LYS A 46 -1.18 14.65 9.57
CA LYS A 46 -1.64 15.82 8.79
C LYS A 46 -2.52 15.43 7.61
N ALA A 47 -2.26 14.26 7.02
CA ALA A 47 -3.08 13.68 5.96
C ALA A 47 -4.37 13.00 6.48
N GLY A 48 -4.68 13.11 7.77
CA GLY A 48 -5.90 12.57 8.37
C GLY A 48 -5.88 11.06 8.61
N GLN A 49 -4.72 10.42 8.47
CA GLN A 49 -4.58 8.99 8.73
C GLN A 49 -4.51 8.70 10.23
N ARG A 50 -5.00 7.53 10.64
CA ARG A 50 -4.94 7.12 12.05
C ARG A 50 -3.53 6.65 12.38
N VAL A 51 -2.92 7.26 13.39
CA VAL A 51 -1.57 6.92 13.87
C VAL A 51 -1.63 6.57 15.34
N GLU A 52 -1.23 5.34 15.67
CA GLU A 52 -1.13 4.80 17.02
C GLU A 52 0.34 4.41 17.26
N ASP A 53 1.01 5.07 18.22
CA ASP A 53 2.45 4.96 18.42
C ASP A 53 3.26 5.21 17.13
N ASN A 54 3.94 4.18 16.62
CA ASN A 54 4.67 4.19 15.36
C ASN A 54 3.87 3.55 14.20
N THR A 55 2.67 3.03 14.47
CA THR A 55 1.84 2.32 13.50
C THR A 55 0.85 3.27 12.85
N VAL A 56 0.84 3.27 11.52
CA VAL A 56 -0.11 4.05 10.71
C VAL A 56 -1.11 3.08 10.08
N PHE A 57 -2.38 3.33 10.32
CA PHE A 57 -3.48 2.64 9.64
C PHE A 57 -3.93 3.51 8.48
N LEU A 58 -3.78 2.99 7.27
CA LEU A 58 -4.01 3.74 6.03
C LEU A 58 -5.39 3.44 5.48
N ASP A 59 -6.12 4.50 5.12
CA ASP A 59 -7.32 4.41 4.30
C ASP A 59 -6.94 3.93 2.88
N PRO A 60 -7.55 2.86 2.35
CA PRO A 60 -7.34 2.41 0.99
C PRO A 60 -7.55 3.47 -0.08
N GLU A 61 -8.42 4.46 0.16
CA GLU A 61 -8.69 5.55 -0.80
C GLU A 61 -7.63 6.66 -0.74
N PHE A 62 -6.78 6.66 0.28
CA PHE A 62 -5.65 7.59 0.40
C PHE A 62 -4.40 7.11 -0.37
N VAL A 63 -4.25 5.80 -0.57
CA VAL A 63 -3.09 5.16 -1.22
C VAL A 63 -3.20 5.21 -2.74
#